data_AF-A0A5N7C252-F1
#
_entry.id   AF-A0A5N7C252-F1
#
_cell.length_a   1.000
_cell.length_b   1.000
_cell.length_c   1.000
_cell.angle_alpha   90.00
_cell.angle_beta   90.00
_cell.angle_gamma   90.00
#
_symmetry.space_group_name_H-M   'P 1'
#
loop_
_entity.id
_entity.type
_entity.pdbx_description
1 polymer ?
#
loop_
_entity_poly.entity_id
_entity_poly.type
_entity_poly.pdbx_seq_one_letter_code
_entity_poly.pdbx_strand_id
1 'polypeptide(L)'
;MSLIEKVNLTTGSVSPAELGIPSLCLQDSPLAIRFADYNSAFPTGVNVAATWDKTLAYLRSQAMGEMPGDATFDSGMSFWGANLTVGVLNGTTPQ
;
A
#
# COMPACT_ATOMS: atom_id res chain seq x y z
N MET A 1 10.76 16.04 18.92
CA MET A 1 9.37 15.54 18.92
C MET A 1 8.61 16.22 20.03
N SER A 2 7.70 17.12 19.67
CA SER A 2 6.80 17.80 20.60
C SER A 2 5.65 16.85 21.03
N LEU A 3 4.95 17.19 22.12
CA LEU A 3 3.81 16.39 22.61
C LEU A 3 2.71 16.29 21.55
N ILE A 4 2.46 17.38 20.81
CA ILE A 4 1.45 17.43 19.75
C ILE A 4 1.83 16.53 18.58
N GLU A 5 3.12 16.41 18.23
CA GLU A 5 3.57 15.52 17.15
C GLU A 5 3.36 14.06 17.52
N LYS A 6 3.61 13.72 18.80
CA LYS A 6 3.35 12.38 19.30
C LYS A 6 1.85 12.04 19.26
N VAL A 7 1.00 12.99 19.66
CA VAL A 7 -0.46 12.84 19.57
C VAL A 7 -0.90 12.72 18.10
N ASN A 8 -0.36 13.53 17.20
CA ASN A 8 -0.71 13.47 15.77
C ASN A 8 -0.38 12.09 15.18
N LEU A 9 0.78 11.53 15.54
CA LEU A 9 1.18 10.20 15.10
C LEU A 9 0.25 9.07 15.60
N THR A 10 -0.28 9.17 16.82
CA THR A 10 -1.12 8.11 17.42
C THR A 10 -2.62 8.26 17.13
N THR A 11 -3.06 9.42 16.65
CA THR A 11 -4.50 9.73 16.47
C THR A 11 -4.98 9.52 15.02
N GLY A 12 -4.08 9.14 14.10
CA GLY A 12 -4.42 8.59 12.78
C GLY A 12 -5.08 9.54 11.77
N SER A 13 -5.21 10.83 12.09
CA SER A 13 -5.96 11.80 11.27
C SER A 13 -5.11 12.98 10.77
N VAL A 14 -3.94 13.22 11.37
CA VAL A 14 -3.12 14.41 11.11
C VAL A 14 -1.64 14.03 11.11
N SER A 15 -0.89 14.63 10.18
CA SER A 15 0.56 14.44 10.06
C SER A 15 1.34 15.24 11.12
N PRO A 16 2.43 14.69 11.68
CA PRO A 16 3.46 15.47 12.37
C PRO A 16 4.23 16.35 11.37
N ALA A 17 3.66 17.51 11.02
CA ALA A 17 4.14 18.37 9.93
C ALA A 17 5.56 18.94 10.19
N GLU A 18 5.91 19.22 11.45
CA GLU A 18 7.24 19.77 11.81
C GLU A 18 8.36 18.75 11.61
N LEU A 19 8.06 17.45 11.68
CA LEU A 19 8.99 16.35 11.38
C LEU A 19 9.03 15.97 9.90
N GLY A 20 8.22 16.61 9.05
CA GLY A 20 8.12 16.28 7.63
C GLY A 20 7.57 14.87 7.33
N ILE A 21 6.93 14.23 8.32
CA ILE A 21 6.32 12.91 8.14
C ILE A 21 4.92 13.10 7.54
N PRO A 22 4.62 12.54 6.36
CA PRO A 22 3.28 12.61 5.77
C PRO A 22 2.27 11.85 6.63
N SER A 23 0.97 12.14 6.46
CA SER A 23 -0.08 11.40 7.14
C SER A 23 -0.02 9.91 6.78
N LEU A 24 -0.16 9.05 7.77
CA LEU A 24 -0.18 7.61 7.55
C LEU A 24 -1.54 7.19 6.96
N CYS A 25 -1.53 6.55 5.80
CA CYS A 25 -2.71 5.93 5.21
C CYS A 25 -2.75 4.44 5.58
N LEU A 26 -3.76 4.01 6.35
CA LEU A 26 -4.04 2.59 6.62
C LEU A 26 -5.09 2.11 5.63
N GLN A 27 -4.78 1.03 4.91
CA GLN A 27 -5.56 0.58 3.76
C GLN A 27 -5.90 -0.92 3.94
N ASP A 28 -7.20 -1.25 3.91
CA ASP A 28 -7.69 -2.64 3.91
C ASP A 28 -7.42 -3.29 2.55
N SER A 29 -6.99 -4.53 2.42
CA SER A 29 -7.68 -5.69 3.00
C SER A 29 -6.75 -6.90 2.92
N PRO A 30 -7.11 -8.06 3.51
CA PRO A 30 -6.22 -9.22 3.54
C PRO A 30 -6.05 -9.94 2.18
N LEU A 31 -6.71 -9.48 1.11
CA LEU A 31 -6.65 -10.10 -0.23
C LEU A 31 -6.50 -9.13 -1.41
N ALA A 32 -6.57 -7.82 -1.20
CA ALA A 32 -6.41 -6.77 -2.22
C ALA A 32 -6.53 -5.38 -1.56
N ILE A 33 -6.34 -4.32 -2.34
CA ILE A 33 -6.69 -2.95 -1.95
C ILE A 33 -8.23 -2.78 -2.05
N ARG A 34 -8.88 -2.45 -0.95
CA ARG A 34 -10.32 -2.20 -0.88
C ARG A 34 -10.66 -0.81 -1.43
N PHE A 35 -11.77 -0.73 -2.19
CA PHE A 35 -12.26 0.51 -2.80
C PHE A 35 -11.26 1.20 -3.72
N ALA A 36 -10.43 0.41 -4.40
CA ALA A 36 -9.53 0.90 -5.43
C ALA A 36 -9.88 0.28 -6.79
N ASP A 37 -9.67 1.07 -7.84
CA ASP A 37 -9.82 0.64 -9.22
C ASP A 37 -8.49 0.12 -9.76
N TYR A 38 -8.56 -0.68 -10.83
CA TYR A 38 -7.39 -1.25 -11.54
C TYR A 38 -6.45 -2.10 -10.68
N ASN A 39 -7.02 -2.84 -9.74
CA ASN A 39 -6.28 -3.65 -8.79
C ASN A 39 -6.56 -5.15 -8.97
N SER A 40 -5.72 -6.00 -8.39
CA SER A 40 -5.85 -7.47 -8.46
C SER A 40 -6.46 -8.04 -7.19
N ALA A 41 -7.41 -8.97 -7.33
CA ALA A 41 -7.98 -9.73 -6.22
C ALA A 41 -7.26 -11.07 -6.05
N PHE A 42 -6.59 -11.27 -4.91
CA PHE A 42 -5.88 -12.51 -4.61
C PHE A 42 -6.78 -13.56 -3.94
N PRO A 43 -6.40 -14.85 -3.98
CA PRO A 43 -7.08 -15.88 -3.19
C PRO A 43 -7.13 -15.50 -1.71
N THR A 44 -8.20 -15.92 -1.01
CA THR A 44 -8.37 -15.67 0.42
C THR A 44 -7.32 -16.43 1.24
N GLY A 45 -7.13 -16.03 2.50
CA GLY A 45 -6.16 -16.67 3.40
C GLY A 45 -6.40 -18.17 3.58
N VAL A 46 -7.66 -18.64 3.57
CA VAL A 46 -7.97 -20.08 3.71
C VAL A 46 -7.54 -20.87 2.47
N ASN A 47 -7.71 -20.32 1.27
CA ASN A 47 -7.24 -20.97 0.03
C ASN A 47 -5.71 -21.08 -0.01
N VAL A 48 -5.00 -20.07 0.52
CA VAL A 48 -3.53 -20.06 0.61
C VAL A 48 -3.05 -21.03 1.69
N ALA A 49 -3.76 -21.11 2.83
CA ALA A 49 -3.44 -22.10 3.86
C ALA A 49 -3.65 -23.53 3.35
N ALA A 50 -4.64 -23.76 2.49
CA ALA A 50 -4.93 -25.07 1.91
C ALA A 50 -3.83 -25.59 0.96
N THR A 51 -2.94 -24.73 0.45
CA THR A 51 -1.82 -25.19 -0.40
C THR A 51 -0.63 -25.71 0.40
N TRP A 52 -0.55 -25.39 1.71
CA TRP A 52 0.58 -25.72 2.57
C TRP A 52 1.96 -25.28 2.02
N ASP A 53 1.97 -24.28 1.14
CA ASP A 53 3.17 -23.78 0.49
C ASP A 53 3.55 -22.38 1.03
N LYS A 54 4.67 -22.31 1.76
CA LYS A 54 5.20 -21.07 2.33
C LYS A 54 5.69 -20.10 1.25
N THR A 55 6.22 -20.63 0.15
CA THR A 55 6.68 -19.82 -0.98
C THR A 55 5.48 -19.16 -1.64
N LEU A 56 4.39 -19.88 -1.85
CA LEU A 56 3.16 -19.32 -2.40
C LEU A 56 2.56 -18.24 -1.48
N ALA A 57 2.57 -18.46 -0.16
CA ALA A 57 2.12 -17.47 0.81
C ALA A 57 2.97 -16.19 0.79
N TYR A 58 4.30 -16.32 0.65
CA TYR A 58 5.22 -15.20 0.51
C TYR A 58 4.99 -14.42 -0.79
N LEU A 59 4.95 -15.12 -1.93
CA LEU A 59 4.73 -14.51 -3.24
C LEU A 59 3.40 -13.77 -3.33
N ARG A 60 2.33 -14.31 -2.73
CA ARG A 60 1.05 -13.60 -2.62
C ARG A 60 1.20 -12.29 -1.86
N SER A 61 1.89 -12.32 -0.72
CA SER A 61 2.06 -11.14 0.13
C SER A 61 2.92 -10.07 -0.57
N GLN A 62 3.97 -10.50 -1.29
CA GLN A 62 4.78 -9.61 -2.12
C GLN A 62 3.95 -8.99 -3.25
N ALA A 63 3.18 -9.81 -3.98
CA ALA A 63 2.34 -9.34 -5.07
C ALA A 63 1.26 -8.36 -4.59
N MET A 64 0.71 -8.56 -3.39
CA MET A 64 -0.21 -7.58 -2.76
C MET A 64 0.49 -6.26 -2.39
N GLY A 65 1.78 -6.27 -2.09
CA GLY A 65 2.55 -5.04 -1.80
C GLY A 65 3.04 -4.31 -3.06
N GLU A 66 3.11 -5.00 -4.20
CA GLU A 66 3.56 -4.44 -5.48
C GLU A 66 2.41 -4.09 -6.43
N MET A 67 1.22 -4.66 -6.22
CA MET A 67 0.08 -4.46 -7.11
C MET A 67 -0.28 -2.98 -7.26
N PRO A 68 -0.66 -2.56 -8.48
CA PRO A 68 -1.19 -1.22 -8.66
C PRO A 68 -2.61 -1.09 -8.12
N GLY A 69 -3.00 0.15 -7.81
CA GLY A 69 -4.37 0.49 -7.47
C GLY A 69 -4.54 2.00 -7.33
N ASP A 70 -5.61 2.54 -7.90
CA ASP A 70 -6.02 3.93 -7.71
C ASP A 70 -7.11 4.00 -6.64
N ALA A 71 -6.91 4.80 -5.60
CA ALA A 71 -7.87 4.92 -4.51
C ALA A 71 -9.23 5.51 -4.96
N THR A 72 -9.26 6.27 -6.05
CA THR A 72 -10.48 6.81 -6.69
C THR A 72 -10.16 7.24 -8.14
N PHE A 73 -11.09 7.10 -9.09
CA PHE A 73 -10.88 7.48 -10.50
C PHE A 73 -10.30 8.90 -10.68
N ASP A 74 -9.15 9.01 -11.37
CA ASP A 74 -8.45 10.27 -11.72
C ASP A 74 -7.98 11.09 -10.50
N SER A 75 -7.65 10.41 -9.39
CA SER A 75 -7.27 11.10 -8.14
C SER A 75 -5.81 11.51 -8.06
N GLY A 76 -4.97 11.02 -8.98
CA GLY A 76 -3.52 11.19 -8.93
C GLY A 76 -2.83 10.44 -7.77
N MET A 77 -3.59 9.70 -6.96
CA MET A 77 -3.11 8.92 -5.81
C MET A 77 -3.02 7.43 -6.16
N SER A 78 -2.46 7.13 -7.33
CA SER A 78 -2.27 5.76 -7.78
C SER A 78 -1.03 5.15 -7.11
N PHE A 79 -1.22 4.09 -6.34
CA PHE A 79 -0.13 3.27 -5.83
C PHE A 79 0.31 2.32 -6.93
N TRP A 80 1.60 2.30 -7.26
CA TRP A 80 2.14 1.45 -8.32
C TRP A 80 3.22 0.47 -7.81
N GLY A 81 3.18 0.14 -6.52
CA GLY A 81 4.23 -0.64 -5.87
C GLY A 81 5.54 0.14 -5.72
N ALA A 82 6.44 -0.36 -4.86
CA ALA A 82 7.71 0.30 -4.55
C ALA A 82 8.66 0.37 -5.76
N ASN A 83 8.62 -0.60 -6.67
CA ASN A 83 9.57 -0.67 -7.79
C ASN A 83 9.22 0.34 -8.90
N LEU A 84 7.92 0.54 -9.18
CA LEU A 84 7.49 1.53 -10.17
C LEU A 84 7.52 2.95 -9.59
N THR A 85 7.21 3.17 -8.30
CA THR A 85 7.41 4.48 -7.67
C THR A 85 8.88 4.88 -7.65
N VAL A 86 9.80 3.95 -7.36
CA VAL A 86 11.24 4.17 -7.53
C VAL A 86 11.59 4.41 -9.01
N GLY A 87 10.98 3.69 -9.94
CA GLY A 87 11.16 3.92 -11.38
C GLY A 87 10.68 5.31 -11.85
N VAL A 88 9.57 5.82 -11.30
CA VAL A 88 9.04 7.17 -11.58
C VAL A 88 9.97 8.22 -10.96
N LEU A 89 10.39 8.02 -9.71
CA LEU A 89 11.33 8.92 -9.03
C LEU A 89 12.73 8.92 -9.68
N ASN A 90 13.15 7.79 -10.25
CA ASN A 90 14.42 7.65 -10.98
C ASN A 90 14.29 7.94 -12.49
N GLY A 91 13.10 8.27 -12.99
CA GLY A 91 12.86 8.59 -14.40
C GLY A 91 13.10 7.42 -15.37
N THR A 92 13.05 6.17 -14.90
CA THR A 92 13.32 4.97 -15.70
C THR A 92 12.05 4.23 -16.14
N THR A 93 10.85 4.79 -15.91
CA THR A 93 9.62 4.19 -16.42
C THR A 93 9.56 4.28 -17.95
N PRO A 94 9.41 3.15 -18.67
CA PRO A 94 9.06 3.20 -20.08
C PRO A 94 7.68 3.83 -20.22
N GLN A 95 7.54 4.74 -21.20
CA GLN A 95 6.25 5.26 -21.66
C GLN A 95 5.49 4.19 -22.44
#